data_AF-A0A1E4HP16-F1
#
_entry.id   AF-A0A1E4HP16-F1
#
_cell.length_a   1.000
_cell.length_b   1.000
_cell.length_c   1.000
_cell.angle_alpha   90.00
_cell.angle_beta   90.00
_cell.angle_gamma   90.00
#
_symmetry.space_group_name_H-M   'P 1'
#
loop_
_entity.id
_entity.type
_entity.pdbx_description
1 polymer ?
#
loop_
_entity_poly.entity_id
_entity_poly.type
_entity_poly.pdbx_seq_one_letter_code
_entity_poly.pdbx_strand_id
1 'polypeptide(L)' 'MRARARWFVATRQPSTVLWWVRTGTRPTADEALRRLRHLRAHSPEPRAFGVRRRFTPDGRRE' A
#
# COMPACT_ATOMS: atom_id res chain seq x y z
N MET A 1 22.97 6.18 2.31
CA MET A 1 23.33 4.79 1.94
C MET A 1 23.64 4.67 0.44
N ARG A 2 24.92 4.71 0.01
CA ARG A 2 25.28 4.65 -1.44
C ARG A 2 25.36 3.23 -2.03
N ALA A 3 25.52 2.17 -1.22
CA ALA A 3 25.76 0.80 -1.70
C ALA A 3 24.58 -0.17 -1.54
N ARG A 4 23.36 0.30 -1.25
CA ARG A 4 22.21 -0.58 -0.94
C ARG A 4 21.89 -1.57 -2.06
N ALA A 5 22.05 -1.16 -3.32
CA ALA A 5 21.81 -2.01 -4.47
C ALA A 5 22.81 -3.17 -4.63
N ARG A 6 23.97 -3.13 -3.95
CA ARG A 6 24.97 -4.22 -3.99
C ARG A 6 24.66 -5.35 -3.01
N TRP A 7 23.95 -5.02 -1.93
CA TRP A 7 23.73 -5.93 -0.79
C TRP A 7 22.27 -6.36 -0.63
N PHE A 8 21.34 -5.67 -1.29
CA PHE A 8 19.91 -5.95 -1.19
C PHE A 8 19.30 -6.21 -2.55
N VAL A 9 18.51 -7.28 -2.64
CA VAL A 9 17.65 -7.53 -3.80
C VAL A 9 16.52 -6.52 -3.79
N ALA A 10 16.25 -5.89 -4.94
CA ALA A 10 15.15 -4.96 -5.07
C ALA A 10 13.80 -5.68 -4.92
N THR A 11 12.99 -5.27 -3.95
CA THR A 11 11.62 -5.74 -3.82
C THR A 11 10.80 -5.17 -4.98
N ARG A 12 10.48 -6.01 -5.98
CA ARG A 12 9.66 -5.60 -7.14
C ARG A 12 8.21 -5.32 -6.78
N GLN A 13 7.73 -5.92 -5.71
CA GLN A 13 6.36 -5.81 -5.25
C GLN A 13 6.22 -4.79 -4.11
N PRO A 14 5.07 -4.11 -3.98
CA PRO A 14 4.78 -3.28 -2.83
C PRO A 14 4.91 -4.05 -1.51
N SER A 15 5.58 -3.44 -0.54
CA SER A 15 5.68 -3.92 0.85
C SER A 15 4.72 -3.19 1.79
N THR A 16 4.18 -2.05 1.36
CA THR A 16 3.35 -1.16 2.17
C THR A 16 2.08 -0.85 1.40
N VAL A 17 0.95 -0.90 2.10
CA VAL A 17 -0.37 -0.55 1.56
C VAL A 17 -1.03 0.47 2.49
N LEU A 18 -1.75 1.41 1.88
CA LEU A 18 -2.55 2.44 2.50
C LEU A 18 -3.99 2.28 2.00
N TRP A 19 -4.95 2.58 2.86
CA TRP A 19 -6.38 2.63 2.55
C TRP A 19 -7.08 3.45 3.63
N TRP A 20 -8.24 3.99 3.29
CA TRP A 20 -9.04 4.75 4.25
C TRP A 20 -9.86 3.82 5.13
N VAL A 21 -9.88 4.11 6.43
CA VAL A 21 -10.74 3.46 7.42
C VAL A 21 -11.64 4.51 8.06
N ARG A 22 -12.83 4.09 8.49
CA ARG A 22 -13.72 4.97 9.26
C ARG A 22 -13.06 5.32 10.59
N THR A 23 -13.19 6.58 11.00
CA THR A 23 -12.72 7.07 12.31
C THR A 23 -13.18 6.16 13.46
N GLY A 24 -12.26 5.85 14.37
CA GLY A 24 -12.48 4.93 15.49
C GLY A 24 -12.36 3.45 15.13
N THR A 25 -12.13 3.10 13.86
CA THR A 25 -11.89 1.70 13.45
C THR A 25 -10.40 1.40 13.51
N ARG A 26 -10.02 0.37 14.29
CA ARG A 26 -8.66 -0.18 14.26
C ARG A 26 -8.61 -1.36 13.29
N PRO A 27 -7.96 -1.24 12.12
CA PRO A 27 -7.87 -2.34 11.19
C PRO A 27 -7.03 -3.49 11.75
N THR A 28 -7.30 -4.70 11.28
CA THR A 28 -6.53 -5.89 11.68
C THR A 28 -5.34 -6.14 10.77
N ALA A 29 -4.40 -6.98 11.23
CA ALA A 29 -3.28 -7.41 10.41
C ALA A 29 -3.73 -8.22 9.17
N ASP A 30 -4.76 -9.07 9.32
CA ASP A 30 -5.29 -9.85 8.20
C ASP A 30 -5.88 -8.93 7.11
N GLU A 31 -6.60 -7.90 7.52
CA GLU A 31 -7.11 -6.88 6.61
C GLU A 31 -6.01 -6.16 5.84
N ALA A 32 -4.90 -5.83 6.51
CA ALA A 32 -3.73 -5.24 5.88
C ALA A 32 -3.11 -6.20 4.85
N LEU A 33 -2.94 -7.48 5.20
CA LEU A 33 -2.40 -8.50 4.30
C LEU A 33 -3.30 -8.74 3.08
N ARG A 34 -4.62 -8.73 3.27
CA ARG A 34 -5.58 -8.88 2.17
C ARG A 34 -5.51 -7.70 1.20
N ARG A 35 -5.40 -6.47 1.70
CA ARG A 35 -5.22 -5.26 0.87
C ARG A 35 -3.84 -5.20 0.20
N LEU A 36 -2.80 -5.66 0.88
CA LEU A 36 -1.46 -5.74 0.30
C LEU A 36 -1.42 -6.74 -0.85
N ARG A 37 -2.04 -7.91 -0.69
CA ARG A 37 -2.23 -8.88 -1.79
C ARG A 37 -3.02 -8.25 -2.94
N HIS A 38 -4.08 -7.51 -2.62
CA HIS A 38 -4.90 -6.82 -3.61
C HIS A 38 -4.07 -5.83 -4.44
N LEU A 39 -3.26 -4.98 -3.80
CA LEU A 39 -2.37 -4.01 -4.46
C LEU A 39 -1.25 -4.67 -5.29
N ARG A 40 -0.87 -5.92 -4.96
CA ARG A 40 0.11 -6.68 -5.74
C ARG A 40 -0.50 -7.28 -7.00
N ALA A 41 -1.76 -7.70 -6.91
CA ALA A 41 -2.49 -8.30 -8.02
C ALA A 41 -3.12 -7.25 -8.95
N HIS A 42 -3.44 -6.06 -8.42
CA HIS A 42 -4.17 -5.01 -9.14
C HIS A 42 -3.41 -3.68 -9.10
N SER A 43 -3.71 -2.81 -10.05
CA SER A 43 -3.24 -1.42 -10.02
C SER A 43 -3.72 -0.68 -8.75
N PRO A 44 -2.99 0.35 -8.27
CA PRO A 44 -3.40 1.09 -7.08
C PRO A 44 -4.78 1.72 -7.23
N GLU A 45 -5.60 1.67 -6.19
CA GLU A 45 -6.96 2.22 -6.19
C GLU A 45 -7.41 2.56 -4.75
N PRO A 46 -8.52 3.28 -4.53
CA PRO A 46 -8.88 3.77 -3.20
C PRO A 46 -8.98 2.71 -2.10
N ARG A 47 -9.37 1.46 -2.44
CA ARG A 47 -9.45 0.34 -1.48
C ARG A 47 -8.08 -0.21 -1.05
N ALA A 48 -7.04 0.00 -1.87
CA ALA A 48 -5.67 -0.42 -1.60
C ALA A 48 -4.70 0.33 -2.52
N PHE A 49 -3.89 1.22 -1.94
CA PHE A 49 -2.92 2.03 -2.68
C PHE A 49 -1.60 2.18 -1.94
N GLY A 50 -0.60 2.80 -2.58
CA GLY A 50 0.74 2.96 -2.02
C GLY A 50 1.14 4.42 -1.94
N VAL A 51 2.25 4.71 -1.26
CA VAL A 51 2.74 6.09 -1.05
C VAL A 51 3.02 6.88 -2.34
N ARG A 52 3.29 6.18 -3.46
CA ARG A 52 3.55 6.78 -4.78
C ARG A 52 2.28 7.21 -5.52
N ARG A 53 1.13 6.64 -5.19
CA ARG A 53 -0.17 6.97 -5.81
C ARG A 53 -1.22 6.99 -4.71
N ARG A 54 -1.51 8.18 -4.22
CA ARG A 54 -2.43 8.42 -3.12
C ARG A 54 -3.83 8.69 -3.62
N PHE A 55 -4.77 8.43 -2.73
CA PHE A 55 -6.18 8.72 -2.95
C PHE A 55 -6.73 9.43 -1.73
N THR A 56 -7.69 10.30 -1.94
CA THR A 56 -8.49 10.94 -0.90
C THR A 56 -9.56 9.96 -0.36
N PRO A 57 -10.19 10.26 0.80
CA PRO A 57 -11.25 9.41 1.35
C PRO A 57 -12.45 9.20 0.42
N ASP A 58 -12.74 10.18 -0.44
CA ASP A 58 -13.77 10.13 -1.48
C ASP A 58 -13.32 9.41 -2.76
N GLY A 59 -12.11 8.83 -2.76
CA GLY A 59 -11.59 8.00 -3.85
C GLY A 59 -11.03 8.76 -5.04
N ARG A 60 -10.86 10.08 -4.93
CA ARG A 60 -10.15 10.88 -5.93
C ARG A 60 -8.65 10.68 -5.78
N ARG A 61 -7.92 10.85 -6.87
CA ARG A 61 -6.46 10.80 -6.83
C ARG A 61 -5.93 12.13 -6.28
N GLU A 62 -4.97 12.04 -5.38
CA GLU A 62 -4.18 13.17 -4.85
C GLU A 62 -2.96 13.44 -5.76
#